data_AF-A0A194VU61-F1
#
_entry.id   AF-A0A194VU61-F1
#
_cell.length_a   1.000
_cell.length_b   1.000
_cell.length_c   1.000
_cell.angle_alpha   90.00
_cell.angle_beta   90.00
_cell.angle_gamma   90.00
#
_symmetry.space_group_name_H-M   'P 1'
#
loop_
_entity.id
_entity.type
_entity.pdbx_description
1 polymer ?
#
loop_
_entity_poly.entity_id
_entity_poly.type
_entity_poly.pdbx_seq_one_letter_code
_entity_poly.pdbx_strand_id
1 'polypeptide(L)'
;MHQQYGPIIQISPYELHVNDPAFFDTLYRQEGRWDRYPWAWDAWGAEGPTIHTTDHDRHEACRQPLAPFFSKAKPYREDFDVAVLHTAQGAGSLWRVTKHVGYVLPMLYTLPFDWAMKISNDNTKTFFAHLKVNLISQKSISCFIKLTLIQNAMKDTKDIMATAVSPLPGEETQRTIFHEILDSSLPLHDKSFKRIFEDVSSVSGAGMETIGGTLRLIFFYVFSNTKVPQRLRAELDDATWSSTCTQD
;
A
#
# COMPACT_ATOMS: atom_id res chain seq x y z
N MET A 1 22.55 -16.17 12.43
CA MET A 1 21.70 -16.55 13.57
C MET A 1 21.14 -17.98 13.42
N HIS A 2 20.30 -18.28 12.43
CA HIS A 2 19.71 -19.63 12.26
C HIS A 2 20.70 -20.78 12.08
N GLN A 3 21.87 -20.52 11.47
CA GLN A 3 22.93 -21.52 11.34
C GLN A 3 23.46 -22.04 12.69
N GLN A 4 23.33 -21.26 13.77
CA GLN A 4 23.86 -21.61 15.09
C GLN A 4 22.77 -22.10 16.06
N TYR A 5 21.60 -21.46 16.07
CA TYR A 5 20.56 -21.71 17.08
C TYR A 5 19.35 -22.51 16.57
N GLY A 6 19.34 -22.86 15.28
CA GLY A 6 18.29 -23.69 14.68
C GLY A 6 17.22 -22.92 13.89
N PRO A 7 16.20 -23.63 13.38
CA PRO A 7 15.20 -23.08 12.46
C PRO A 7 14.21 -22.10 13.11
N ILE A 8 13.90 -22.27 14.39
CA ILE A 8 12.96 -21.43 15.14
C ILE A 8 13.69 -20.89 16.38
N ILE A 9 13.74 -19.57 16.52
CA ILE A 9 14.52 -18.89 17.55
C ILE A 9 13.65 -17.86 18.26
N GLN A 10 13.64 -17.86 19.58
CA GLN A 10 13.01 -16.82 20.37
C GLN A 10 13.96 -15.63 20.51
N ILE A 11 13.59 -14.48 19.95
CA ILE A 11 14.43 -13.26 19.97
C ILE A 11 14.03 -12.30 21.10
N SER A 12 12.78 -12.39 21.57
CA SER A 12 12.26 -11.66 22.72
C SER A 12 11.20 -12.52 23.44
N PRO A 13 10.77 -12.15 24.66
CA PRO A 13 9.76 -12.93 25.39
C PRO A 13 8.46 -13.17 24.61
N TYR A 14 8.16 -12.33 23.61
CA TYR A 14 6.91 -12.36 22.85
C TYR A 14 7.10 -12.64 21.35
N GLU A 15 8.34 -12.79 20.86
CA GLU A 15 8.62 -12.90 19.43
C GLU A 15 9.46 -14.14 19.10
N LEU A 16 8.98 -14.88 18.10
CA LEU A 16 9.69 -15.98 17.47
C LEU A 16 10.13 -15.54 16.08
N HIS A 17 11.40 -15.78 15.75
CA HIS A 17 11.94 -15.64 14.43
C HIS A 17 12.08 -17.03 13.80
N VAL A 18 11.34 -17.25 12.71
CA VAL A 18 11.22 -18.56 12.05
C VAL A 18 11.90 -18.52 10.68
N ASN A 19 12.78 -19.48 10.42
CA ASN A 19 13.40 -19.73 9.12
C ASN A 19 13.30 -21.21 8.78
N ASP A 20 12.06 -21.67 8.64
CA ASP A 20 11.71 -23.04 8.28
C ASP A 20 10.54 -23.04 7.28
N PRO A 21 10.77 -23.45 6.02
CA PRO A 21 9.70 -23.56 5.03
C PRO A 21 8.58 -24.51 5.46
N ALA A 22 8.89 -25.57 6.22
CA ALA A 22 7.88 -26.53 6.68
C ALA A 22 6.92 -25.92 7.71
N PHE A 23 7.33 -24.84 8.38
CA PHE A 23 6.49 -24.13 9.35
C PHE A 23 5.58 -23.07 8.71
N PHE A 24 5.75 -22.80 7.41
CA PHE A 24 4.99 -21.76 6.70
C PHE A 24 3.48 -21.96 6.83
N ASP A 25 2.99 -23.18 6.56
CA ASP A 25 1.56 -23.49 6.59
C ASP A 25 0.98 -23.42 8.01
N THR A 26 1.82 -23.59 9.05
CA THR A 26 1.38 -23.41 10.43
C THR A 26 1.19 -21.93 10.76
N LEU A 27 2.11 -21.07 10.32
CA LEU A 27 2.11 -19.64 10.61
C LEU A 27 1.09 -18.87 9.76
N TYR A 28 0.97 -19.22 8.48
CA TYR A 28 0.10 -18.55 7.50
C TYR A 28 -1.16 -19.36 7.17
N ARG A 29 -1.61 -20.22 8.10
CA ARG A 29 -2.87 -20.94 7.96
C ARG A 29 -4.04 -19.97 7.78
N GLN A 30 -4.96 -20.33 6.90
CA GLN A 30 -6.20 -19.56 6.69
C GLN A 30 -7.27 -19.91 7.74
N GLU A 31 -7.09 -21.01 8.45
CA GLU A 31 -8.05 -21.52 9.43
C GLU A 31 -7.76 -21.01 10.85
N GLY A 32 -8.83 -20.71 11.58
CA GLY A 32 -8.79 -20.35 12.99
C GLY A 32 -8.70 -18.84 13.25
N ARG A 33 -8.84 -18.49 14.54
CA ARG A 33 -8.88 -17.11 15.02
C ARG A 33 -7.52 -16.71 15.58
N TRP A 34 -6.97 -15.62 15.06
CA TRP A 34 -5.71 -15.05 15.51
C TRP A 34 -5.82 -13.54 15.57
N ASP A 35 -5.52 -12.99 16.74
CA ASP A 35 -5.43 -11.55 16.92
C ASP A 35 -3.98 -11.11 16.79
N ARG A 36 -3.79 -9.94 16.17
CA ARG A 36 -2.47 -9.34 16.04
C ARG A 36 -2.14 -8.54 17.30
N TYR A 37 -0.86 -8.49 17.66
CA TYR A 37 -0.42 -7.65 18.76
C TYR A 37 -0.62 -6.15 18.43
N PRO A 38 -1.32 -5.37 19.26
CA PRO A 38 -1.55 -3.95 18.99
C PRO A 38 -0.26 -3.14 18.82
N TRP A 39 0.73 -3.38 19.67
CA TRP A 39 2.02 -2.68 19.63
C TRP A 39 2.82 -2.97 18.34
N ALA A 40 2.61 -4.12 17.70
CA ALA A 40 3.32 -4.46 16.47
C ALA A 40 2.76 -3.70 15.25
N TRP A 41 1.52 -3.22 15.34
CA TRP A 41 0.82 -2.51 14.26
C TRP A 41 0.63 -1.01 14.51
N ASP A 42 1.04 -0.52 15.68
CA ASP A 42 1.05 0.91 16.05
C ASP A 42 2.09 1.74 15.26
N ALA A 43 3.09 1.07 14.65
CA ALA A 43 4.19 1.70 13.92
C ALA A 43 3.77 2.55 12.70
N TRP A 44 2.52 2.42 12.23
CA TRP A 44 1.99 3.12 11.07
C TRP A 44 1.10 4.32 11.43
N GLY A 45 0.89 4.62 12.72
CA GLY A 45 0.23 5.84 13.19
C GLY A 45 -1.23 6.01 12.73
N ALA A 46 -1.84 4.97 12.19
CA ALA A 46 -3.21 4.95 11.71
C ALA A 46 -3.94 3.78 12.35
N GLU A 47 -4.78 4.03 13.34
CA GLU A 47 -5.63 2.99 13.95
C GLU A 47 -6.82 2.62 13.06
N GLY A 48 -7.01 3.40 12.00
CA GLY A 48 -8.23 3.39 11.22
C GLY A 48 -8.31 2.36 10.11
N PRO A 49 -7.32 2.01 9.26
CA PRO A 49 -7.55 1.10 8.14
C PRO A 49 -7.61 -0.40 8.52
N THR A 50 -8.22 -1.20 7.66
CA THR A 50 -8.41 -2.65 7.73
C THR A 50 -7.08 -3.39 7.94
N ILE A 51 -6.02 -2.96 7.28
CA ILE A 51 -4.71 -3.60 7.45
C ILE A 51 -4.18 -3.52 8.89
N HIS A 52 -4.60 -2.52 9.67
CA HIS A 52 -4.15 -2.29 11.05
C HIS A 52 -5.13 -2.83 12.10
N THR A 53 -6.28 -3.40 11.71
CA THR A 53 -7.22 -3.97 12.68
C THR A 53 -6.66 -5.24 13.31
N THR A 54 -6.49 -5.22 14.63
CA THR A 54 -5.87 -6.31 15.40
C THR A 54 -6.81 -7.49 15.63
N ASP A 55 -8.09 -7.20 15.90
CA ASP A 55 -9.14 -8.21 16.13
C ASP A 55 -9.52 -8.94 14.84
N HIS A 56 -9.60 -10.27 14.93
CA HIS A 56 -9.89 -11.16 13.81
C HIS A 56 -11.26 -10.90 13.17
N ASP A 57 -12.33 -10.87 13.96
CA ASP A 57 -13.71 -10.75 13.46
C ASP A 57 -13.92 -9.37 12.80
N ARG A 58 -13.34 -8.33 13.40
CA ARG A 58 -13.34 -6.99 12.82
C ARG A 58 -12.55 -6.93 11.51
N HIS A 59 -11.38 -7.56 11.44
CA HIS A 59 -10.62 -7.63 10.20
C HIS A 59 -11.40 -8.34 9.09
N GLU A 60 -12.04 -9.47 9.41
CA GLU A 60 -12.87 -10.21 8.45
C GLU A 60 -14.01 -9.35 7.92
N ALA A 61 -14.79 -8.73 8.82
CA ALA A 61 -15.92 -7.87 8.46
C ALA A 61 -15.49 -6.72 7.54
N CYS A 62 -14.36 -6.06 7.82
CA CYS A 62 -13.84 -4.98 6.99
C CYS A 62 -13.23 -5.48 5.66
N ARG A 63 -12.66 -6.69 5.63
CA ARG A 63 -12.02 -7.25 4.42
C ARG A 63 -13.03 -7.79 3.42
N GLN A 64 -14.17 -8.31 3.87
CA GLN A 64 -15.19 -8.92 3.02
C GLN A 64 -15.69 -7.99 1.89
N PRO A 65 -16.07 -6.72 2.15
CA PRO A 65 -16.47 -5.78 1.09
C PRO A 65 -15.37 -5.48 0.07
N LEU A 66 -14.10 -5.60 0.47
CA LEU A 66 -12.95 -5.38 -0.39
C LEU A 66 -12.61 -6.60 -1.25
N ALA A 67 -13.09 -7.80 -0.92
CA ALA A 67 -12.72 -9.04 -1.62
C ALA A 67 -13.06 -9.03 -3.12
N PRO A 68 -14.23 -8.54 -3.57
CA PRO A 68 -14.56 -8.49 -4.99
C PRO A 68 -13.58 -7.68 -5.85
N PHE A 69 -12.91 -6.67 -5.29
CA PHE A 69 -11.91 -5.86 -6.02
C PHE A 69 -10.65 -6.63 -6.38
N PHE A 70 -10.26 -7.58 -5.54
CA PHE A 70 -9.09 -8.41 -5.77
C PHE A 70 -9.44 -9.73 -6.45
N SER A 71 -10.69 -9.89 -6.89
CA SER A 71 -11.13 -11.05 -7.65
C SER A 71 -10.72 -10.92 -9.12
N LYS A 72 -10.32 -12.04 -9.75
CA LYS A 72 -9.89 -12.08 -11.16
C LYS A 72 -10.97 -11.66 -12.16
N ALA A 73 -12.22 -11.54 -11.74
CA ALA A 73 -13.38 -11.33 -12.61
C ALA A 73 -13.62 -9.87 -13.00
N LYS A 74 -13.00 -8.88 -12.32
CA LYS A 74 -13.21 -7.46 -12.62
C LYS A 74 -12.07 -6.90 -13.50
N PRO A 75 -12.39 -6.14 -14.58
CA PRO A 75 -11.38 -5.41 -15.35
C PRO A 75 -10.59 -4.44 -14.47
N TYR A 76 -9.33 -4.13 -14.82
CA TYR A 76 -8.53 -3.10 -14.15
C TYR A 76 -9.27 -1.75 -14.19
N ARG A 77 -9.49 -1.13 -13.03
CA ARG A 77 -10.23 0.13 -12.87
C ARG A 77 -9.30 1.24 -12.37
N GLU A 78 -9.54 2.46 -12.81
CA GLU A 78 -8.87 3.69 -12.33
C GLU A 78 -9.39 4.09 -10.93
N ASP A 79 -9.29 3.17 -9.96
CA ASP A 79 -9.86 3.34 -8.62
C ASP A 79 -8.84 3.86 -7.58
N PHE A 80 -7.58 4.05 -7.99
CA PHE A 80 -6.49 4.44 -7.08
C PHE A 80 -6.22 5.94 -7.17
N ASP A 81 -6.20 6.60 -6.00
CA ASP A 81 -5.92 8.03 -5.88
C ASP A 81 -4.52 8.34 -6.44
N VAL A 82 -4.50 9.08 -7.56
CA VAL A 82 -3.27 9.50 -8.25
C VAL A 82 -2.37 10.32 -7.33
N ALA A 83 -2.92 11.12 -6.41
CA ALA A 83 -2.14 11.87 -5.44
C ALA A 83 -1.46 10.93 -4.42
N VAL A 84 -2.14 9.87 -3.99
CA VAL A 84 -1.53 8.82 -3.14
C VAL A 84 -0.42 8.09 -3.90
N LEU A 85 -0.62 7.82 -5.19
CA LEU A 85 0.40 7.24 -6.07
C LEU A 85 1.67 8.08 -6.15
N HIS A 86 1.54 9.37 -6.45
CA HIS A 86 2.69 10.28 -6.49
C HIS A 86 3.40 10.36 -5.13
N THR A 87 2.64 10.41 -4.04
CA THR A 87 3.18 10.47 -2.67
C THR A 87 3.98 9.22 -2.33
N ALA A 88 3.45 8.04 -2.63
CA ALA A 88 4.12 6.77 -2.34
C ALA A 88 5.35 6.53 -3.23
N GLN A 89 5.34 6.96 -4.50
CA GLN A 89 6.54 6.95 -5.35
C GLN A 89 7.67 7.86 -4.82
N GLY A 90 7.29 9.04 -4.31
CA GLY A 90 8.21 9.95 -3.62
C GLY A 90 8.79 9.33 -2.35
N ALA A 91 7.92 8.73 -1.53
CA ALA A 91 8.29 8.02 -0.31
C ALA A 91 9.30 6.90 -0.57
N GLY A 92 9.04 6.04 -1.56
CA GLY A 92 9.90 4.90 -1.88
C GLY A 92 11.31 5.33 -2.30
N SER A 93 11.43 6.43 -3.04
CA SER A 93 12.74 6.97 -3.44
C SER A 93 13.55 7.46 -2.24
N LEU A 94 12.91 8.17 -1.30
CA LEU A 94 13.58 8.61 -0.09
C LEU A 94 13.93 7.44 0.84
N TRP A 95 13.01 6.49 1.01
CA TRP A 95 13.21 5.28 1.81
C TRP A 95 14.42 4.46 1.34
N ARG A 96 14.60 4.32 0.02
CA ARG A 96 15.79 3.64 -0.53
C ARG A 96 17.09 4.34 -0.14
N VAL A 97 17.12 5.66 -0.16
CA VAL A 97 18.31 6.44 0.22
C VAL A 97 18.55 6.34 1.73
N THR A 98 17.53 6.56 2.56
CA THR A 98 17.65 6.58 4.01
C THR A 98 18.00 5.20 4.59
N LYS A 99 17.51 4.12 3.98
CA LYS A 99 17.82 2.75 4.42
C LYS A 99 19.29 2.37 4.19
N HIS A 100 19.91 2.88 3.12
CA HIS A 100 21.31 2.58 2.80
C HIS A 100 22.29 3.60 3.38
N VAL A 101 21.81 4.81 3.68
CA VAL A 101 22.59 5.90 4.24
C VAL A 101 21.96 6.33 5.57
N GLY A 102 22.28 5.59 6.64
CA GLY A 102 21.61 5.69 7.94
C GLY A 102 21.67 7.06 8.62
N TYR A 103 22.60 7.94 8.25
CA TYR A 103 22.67 9.31 8.76
C TYR A 103 21.77 10.30 8.00
N VAL A 104 21.27 9.95 6.81
CA VAL A 104 20.39 10.83 6.01
C VAL A 104 19.05 11.02 6.71
N LEU A 105 18.51 9.98 7.35
CA LEU A 105 17.25 10.11 8.07
C LEU A 105 17.36 11.02 9.31
N PRO A 106 18.34 10.85 10.22
CA PRO A 106 18.63 11.83 11.28
C PRO A 106 18.89 13.25 10.74
N MET A 107 19.64 13.38 9.64
CA MET A 107 19.90 14.67 9.00
C MET A 107 18.61 15.33 8.51
N LEU A 108 17.70 14.57 7.89
CA LEU A 108 16.40 15.06 7.44
C LEU A 108 15.52 15.55 8.58
N TYR A 109 15.57 14.92 9.75
CA TYR A 109 14.87 15.41 10.94
C TYR A 109 15.46 16.70 11.51
N THR A 110 16.73 17.01 11.22
CA THR A 110 17.38 18.26 11.65
C THR A 110 17.28 19.40 10.64
N LEU A 111 16.91 19.12 9.40
CA LEU A 111 16.77 20.12 8.35
C LEU A 111 15.46 20.92 8.54
N PRO A 112 15.49 22.27 8.44
CA PRO A 112 14.28 23.06 8.38
C PRO A 112 13.38 22.58 7.24
N PHE A 113 12.09 22.40 7.52
CA PHE A 113 11.14 21.83 6.55
C PHE A 113 11.15 22.56 5.20
N ASP A 114 11.30 23.89 5.20
CA ASP A 114 11.32 24.70 3.98
C ASP A 114 12.55 24.42 3.11
N TRP A 115 13.69 24.09 3.74
CA TRP A 115 14.87 23.62 3.03
C TRP A 115 14.65 22.24 2.44
N ALA A 116 14.06 21.31 3.19
CA ALA A 116 13.73 19.97 2.71
C ALA A 116 12.78 20.01 1.49
N MET A 117 11.78 20.88 1.51
CA MET A 117 10.88 21.11 0.36
C MET A 117 11.61 21.69 -0.86
N LYS A 118 12.52 22.65 -0.64
CA LYS A 118 13.26 23.33 -1.71
C LYS A 118 14.27 22.43 -2.44
N ILE A 119 14.86 21.46 -1.74
CA ILE A 119 15.83 20.51 -2.32
C ILE A 119 15.17 19.26 -2.93
N SER A 120 13.86 19.09 -2.76
CA SER A 120 13.12 17.89 -3.16
C SER A 120 12.46 18.05 -4.54
N ASN A 121 12.35 16.95 -5.31
CA ASN A 121 11.58 16.92 -6.56
C ASN A 121 10.07 16.92 -6.28
N ASP A 122 9.23 17.14 -7.30
CA ASP A 122 7.78 17.33 -7.09
C ASP A 122 7.07 16.14 -6.40
N ASN A 123 7.50 14.90 -6.66
CA ASN A 123 6.99 13.70 -5.97
C ASN A 123 7.50 13.59 -4.52
N THR A 124 8.70 14.11 -4.23
CA THR A 124 9.27 14.07 -2.88
C THR A 124 8.72 15.20 -2.01
N LYS A 125 8.33 16.33 -2.62
CA LYS A 125 7.58 17.42 -1.97
C LYS A 125 6.25 16.94 -1.40
N THR A 126 5.49 16.13 -2.15
CA THR A 126 4.23 15.52 -1.68
C THR A 126 4.47 14.58 -0.49
N PHE A 127 5.53 13.79 -0.52
CA PHE A 127 5.92 12.95 0.61
C PHE A 127 6.34 13.76 1.86
N PHE A 128 7.19 14.79 1.71
CA PHE A 128 7.58 15.63 2.85
C PHE A 128 6.39 16.39 3.44
N ALA A 129 5.47 16.87 2.61
CA ALA A 129 4.21 17.45 3.07
C ALA A 129 3.41 16.46 3.92
N HIS A 130 3.35 15.18 3.52
CA HIS A 130 2.73 14.11 4.31
C HIS A 130 3.48 13.82 5.63
N LEU A 131 4.82 13.76 5.62
CA LEU A 131 5.63 13.57 6.83
C LEU A 131 5.45 14.70 7.85
N LYS A 132 5.34 15.96 7.40
CA LYS A 132 5.07 17.12 8.28
C LYS A 132 3.76 16.97 9.03
N VAL A 133 2.75 16.35 8.40
CA VAL A 133 1.44 16.12 9.00
C VAL A 133 1.53 15.13 10.16
N ASN A 134 2.37 14.10 10.04
CA ASN A 134 2.54 13.08 11.09
C ASN A 134 3.52 13.52 12.20
N LEU A 135 4.56 14.31 11.87
CA LEU A 135 5.56 14.76 12.84
C LEU A 135 5.13 15.97 13.68
N ILE A 136 4.19 16.79 13.20
CA ILE A 136 3.73 18.01 13.90
C ILE A 136 2.30 17.83 14.44
N SER A 137 1.93 16.61 14.81
CA SER A 137 0.71 16.35 15.58
C SER A 137 0.88 16.67 17.07
N GLN A 138 1.60 17.74 17.41
CA GLN A 138 1.48 18.40 18.71
C GLN A 138 1.64 19.92 18.57
N LYS A 139 0.54 20.60 18.92
CA LYS A 139 0.43 22.01 19.31
C LYS A 139 0.79 23.07 18.25
N SER A 140 -0.29 23.64 17.70
CA SER A 140 -0.47 25.05 17.35
C SER A 140 0.44 25.61 16.23
N ILE A 141 -0.17 26.23 15.21
CA ILE A 141 0.42 26.91 14.03
C ILE A 141 0.46 26.09 12.71
N SER A 142 0.32 24.76 12.74
CA SER A 142 0.29 23.91 11.52
C SER A 142 -1.13 23.62 11.01
N CYS A 143 -1.84 24.64 10.51
CA CYS A 143 -3.20 24.49 9.93
C CYS A 143 -3.23 24.79 8.43
N PHE A 144 -2.39 25.73 7.94
CA PHE A 144 -2.48 26.22 6.57
C PHE A 144 -1.99 25.21 5.50
N ILE A 145 -0.92 24.44 5.77
CA ILE A 145 -0.42 23.40 4.86
C ILE A 145 -1.22 22.09 5.02
N LYS A 146 -1.82 21.88 6.20
CA LYS A 146 -2.75 20.78 6.49
C LYS A 146 -4.00 20.85 5.61
N LEU A 147 -4.34 22.04 5.11
CA LEU A 147 -5.49 22.25 4.25
C LEU A 147 -5.22 21.79 2.82
N THR A 148 -4.31 22.36 2.04
CA THR A 148 -4.42 22.30 0.57
C THR A 148 -4.25 20.92 -0.08
N LEU A 149 -3.27 20.10 0.31
CA LEU A 149 -2.99 18.81 -0.36
C LEU A 149 -3.86 17.67 0.15
N ILE A 150 -4.07 17.62 1.47
CA ILE A 150 -5.06 16.73 2.07
C ILE A 150 -6.46 17.16 1.62
N GLN A 151 -6.77 18.44 1.46
CA GLN A 151 -8.05 18.87 0.90
C GLN A 151 -8.23 18.42 -0.53
N ASN A 152 -7.21 18.40 -1.39
CA ASN A 152 -7.38 17.92 -2.76
C ASN A 152 -7.63 16.41 -2.79
N ALA A 153 -6.79 15.59 -2.14
CA ALA A 153 -7.03 14.15 -2.03
C ALA A 153 -8.35 13.83 -1.30
N MET A 154 -8.67 14.59 -0.25
CA MET A 154 -9.95 14.47 0.46
C MET A 154 -11.13 14.97 -0.36
N LYS A 155 -10.94 15.97 -1.23
CA LYS A 155 -11.96 16.51 -2.12
C LYS A 155 -12.21 15.53 -3.24
N ASP A 156 -11.18 14.98 -3.88
CA ASP A 156 -11.31 13.95 -4.90
C ASP A 156 -12.03 12.72 -4.33
N THR A 157 -11.62 12.27 -3.13
CA THR A 157 -12.31 11.18 -2.42
C THR A 157 -13.74 11.57 -2.03
N LYS A 158 -14.00 12.83 -1.62
CA LYS A 158 -15.36 13.31 -1.29
C LYS A 158 -16.25 13.41 -2.52
N ASP A 159 -15.69 13.85 -3.64
CA ASP A 159 -16.39 14.02 -4.91
C ASP A 159 -16.74 12.63 -5.47
N ILE A 160 -15.81 11.67 -5.43
CA ILE A 160 -16.08 10.26 -5.77
C ILE A 160 -17.16 9.67 -4.84
N MET A 161 -17.10 9.95 -3.53
CA MET A 161 -18.10 9.49 -2.57
C MET A 161 -19.47 10.16 -2.78
N ALA A 162 -19.50 11.44 -3.15
CA ALA A 162 -20.75 12.16 -3.44
C ALA A 162 -21.41 11.62 -4.72
N THR A 163 -20.62 11.36 -5.76
CA THR A 163 -21.08 10.70 -7.00
C THR A 163 -21.57 9.28 -6.74
N ALA A 164 -20.94 8.54 -5.81
CA ALA A 164 -21.37 7.21 -5.39
C ALA A 164 -22.75 7.21 -4.72
N VAL A 165 -23.05 8.24 -3.93
CA VAL A 165 -24.30 8.35 -3.16
C VAL A 165 -25.44 8.93 -3.99
N SER A 166 -25.13 9.82 -4.94
CA SER A 166 -26.11 10.49 -5.81
C SER A 166 -25.65 10.48 -7.28
N PRO A 167 -25.92 9.40 -8.03
CA PRO A 167 -25.59 9.35 -9.45
C PRO A 167 -26.42 10.38 -10.25
N LEU A 168 -25.80 11.08 -11.19
CA LEU A 168 -26.52 11.93 -12.13
C LEU A 168 -27.41 11.07 -13.05
N PRO A 169 -28.62 11.53 -13.44
CA PRO A 169 -29.51 10.73 -14.29
C PRO A 169 -28.90 10.53 -15.68
N GLY A 170 -28.53 9.29 -16.00
CA GLY A 170 -28.06 8.90 -17.33
C GLY A 170 -26.56 8.59 -17.46
N GLU A 171 -25.77 8.72 -16.40
CA GLU A 171 -24.38 8.23 -16.40
C GLU A 171 -24.32 6.79 -15.87
N GLU A 172 -23.76 5.89 -16.67
CA GLU A 172 -23.41 4.53 -16.25
C GLU A 172 -22.31 4.64 -15.20
N THR A 173 -22.69 4.73 -13.91
CA THR A 173 -21.77 5.06 -12.83
C THR A 173 -20.80 3.91 -12.63
N GLN A 174 -19.53 4.14 -12.96
CA GLN A 174 -18.48 3.15 -12.83
C GLN A 174 -18.32 2.74 -11.36
N ARG A 175 -18.66 1.48 -11.04
CA ARG A 175 -18.69 0.98 -9.64
C ARG A 175 -17.28 0.97 -9.04
N THR A 176 -16.96 1.88 -8.13
CA THR A 176 -15.62 1.98 -7.50
C THR A 176 -15.56 1.28 -6.14
N ILE A 177 -14.37 1.20 -5.52
CA ILE A 177 -14.17 0.72 -4.14
C ILE A 177 -15.10 1.36 -3.11
N PHE A 178 -15.44 2.62 -3.34
CA PHE A 178 -16.38 3.36 -2.52
C PHE A 178 -17.78 2.74 -2.55
N HIS A 179 -18.25 2.29 -3.71
CA HIS A 179 -19.61 1.75 -3.85
C HIS A 179 -19.76 0.44 -3.07
N GLU A 180 -18.80 -0.48 -3.14
CA GLU A 180 -18.92 -1.74 -2.38
C GLU A 180 -18.84 -1.52 -0.86
N ILE A 181 -18.04 -0.56 -0.39
CA ILE A 181 -17.96 -0.26 1.05
C ILE A 181 -19.26 0.39 1.53
N LEU A 182 -19.79 1.36 0.77
CA LEU A 182 -21.05 2.04 1.12
C LEU A 182 -22.25 1.09 1.07
N ASP A 183 -22.30 0.18 0.09
CA ASP A 183 -23.37 -0.82 -0.07
C ASP A 183 -23.28 -1.97 0.95
N SER A 184 -22.13 -2.17 1.60
CA SER A 184 -21.90 -3.31 2.50
C SER A 184 -22.73 -3.27 3.80
N SER A 185 -22.74 -4.38 4.54
CA SER A 185 -23.33 -4.48 5.88
C SER A 185 -22.48 -3.88 7.00
N LEU A 186 -21.42 -3.13 6.67
CA LEU A 186 -20.55 -2.52 7.68
C LEU A 186 -21.29 -1.50 8.56
N PRO A 187 -20.91 -1.38 9.85
CA PRO A 187 -21.42 -0.33 10.72
C PRO A 187 -21.17 1.08 10.18
N LEU A 188 -22.04 2.04 10.52
CA LEU A 188 -21.94 3.43 10.05
C LEU A 188 -20.60 4.10 10.36
N HIS A 189 -19.94 3.73 11.46
CA HIS A 189 -18.62 4.27 11.82
C HIS A 189 -17.52 3.81 10.84
N ASP A 190 -17.63 2.60 10.29
CA ASP A 190 -16.69 2.06 9.32
C ASP A 190 -16.98 2.55 7.89
N LYS A 191 -18.16 3.13 7.65
CA LYS A 191 -18.51 3.82 6.40
C LYS A 191 -18.10 5.31 6.38
N SER A 192 -17.39 5.76 7.41
CA SER A 192 -16.95 7.15 7.48
C SER A 192 -15.93 7.46 6.40
N PHE A 193 -15.99 8.69 5.89
CA PHE A 193 -15.04 9.21 4.91
C PHE A 193 -13.58 8.94 5.30
N LYS A 194 -13.23 9.23 6.57
CA LYS A 194 -11.88 9.06 7.09
C LYS A 194 -11.42 7.60 6.98
N ARG A 195 -12.27 6.65 7.40
CA ARG A 195 -11.96 5.21 7.36
C ARG A 195 -11.74 4.75 5.92
N ILE A 196 -12.64 5.11 5.02
CA ILE A 196 -12.57 4.68 3.62
C ILE A 196 -11.32 5.26 2.96
N PHE A 197 -11.02 6.54 3.19
CA PHE A 197 -9.81 7.17 2.68
C PHE A 197 -8.53 6.47 3.17
N GLU A 198 -8.45 6.12 4.45
CA GLU A 198 -7.31 5.42 5.03
C GLU A 198 -7.16 4.00 4.45
N ASP A 199 -8.27 3.29 4.21
CA ASP A 199 -8.27 1.96 3.57
C ASP A 199 -7.77 2.02 2.12
N VAL A 200 -8.30 2.95 1.32
CA VAL A 200 -7.89 3.14 -0.08
C VAL A 200 -6.43 3.60 -0.16
N SER A 201 -6.02 4.52 0.71
CA SER A 201 -4.65 5.02 0.78
C SER A 201 -3.67 3.91 1.15
N SER A 202 -4.03 3.05 2.11
CA SER A 202 -3.21 1.94 2.55
C SER A 202 -3.01 0.89 1.45
N VAL A 203 -4.10 0.47 0.78
CA VAL A 203 -4.03 -0.48 -0.33
C VAL A 203 -3.16 0.07 -1.46
N SER A 204 -3.36 1.34 -1.82
CA SER A 204 -2.56 2.02 -2.84
C SER A 204 -1.07 2.00 -2.46
N GLY A 205 -0.73 2.44 -1.25
CA GLY A 205 0.66 2.47 -0.76
C GLY A 205 1.32 1.08 -0.75
N ALA A 206 0.59 0.04 -0.33
CA ALA A 206 1.09 -1.33 -0.27
C ALA A 206 1.46 -1.91 -1.65
N GLY A 207 0.74 -1.50 -2.70
CA GLY A 207 0.94 -1.98 -4.07
C GLY A 207 2.18 -1.43 -4.79
N MET A 208 2.91 -0.48 -4.20
CA MET A 208 4.00 0.21 -4.93
C MET A 208 5.39 -0.34 -4.64
N GLU A 209 5.93 -0.08 -3.44
CA GLU A 209 7.33 -0.43 -3.13
C GLU A 209 7.56 -1.95 -3.19
N THR A 210 6.55 -2.74 -2.83
CA THR A 210 6.60 -4.20 -2.88
C THR A 210 6.72 -4.72 -4.32
N ILE A 211 5.87 -4.24 -5.23
CA ILE A 211 5.88 -4.63 -6.65
C ILE A 211 7.12 -4.07 -7.35
N GLY A 212 7.44 -2.79 -7.14
CA GLY A 212 8.64 -2.16 -7.68
C GLY A 212 9.92 -2.86 -7.22
N GLY A 213 10.01 -3.21 -5.94
CA GLY A 213 11.11 -3.97 -5.37
C GLY A 213 11.23 -5.38 -5.96
N THR A 214 10.09 -6.06 -6.15
CA THR A 214 10.03 -7.39 -6.77
C THR A 214 10.47 -7.35 -8.23
N LEU A 215 9.92 -6.43 -9.02
CA LEU A 215 10.30 -6.23 -10.43
C LEU A 215 11.79 -5.90 -10.57
N ARG A 216 12.32 -5.06 -9.69
CA ARG A 216 13.76 -4.75 -9.67
C ARG A 216 14.61 -6.01 -9.49
N LEU A 217 14.24 -6.89 -8.55
CA LEU A 217 14.95 -8.16 -8.34
C LEU A 217 14.80 -9.09 -9.53
N ILE A 218 13.58 -9.22 -10.09
CA ILE A 218 13.33 -10.02 -11.29
C ILE A 218 14.23 -9.55 -12.42
N PHE A 219 14.23 -8.26 -12.75
CA PHE A 219 15.08 -7.71 -13.82
C PHE A 219 16.56 -7.92 -13.54
N PHE A 220 17.02 -7.72 -12.30
CA PHE A 220 18.41 -7.99 -11.95
C PHE A 220 18.80 -9.44 -12.28
N TYR A 221 18.03 -10.44 -11.84
CA TYR A 221 18.35 -11.84 -12.10
C TYR A 221 18.17 -12.24 -13.56
N VAL A 222 17.17 -11.69 -14.25
CA VAL A 222 16.95 -11.92 -15.69
C VAL A 222 18.14 -11.38 -16.50
N PHE A 223 18.58 -10.15 -16.25
CA PHE A 223 19.67 -9.55 -17.01
C PHE A 223 21.07 -9.99 -16.57
N SER A 224 21.22 -10.54 -15.36
CA SER A 224 22.49 -11.12 -14.90
C SER A 224 22.83 -12.45 -15.56
N ASN A 225 21.85 -13.16 -16.12
CA ASN A 225 22.05 -14.41 -16.84
C ASN A 225 21.60 -14.29 -18.29
N THR A 226 22.53 -14.10 -19.22
CA THR A 226 22.26 -13.88 -20.64
C THR A 226 21.45 -14.99 -21.33
N LYS A 227 21.43 -16.21 -20.79
CA LYS A 227 20.64 -17.32 -21.31
C LYS A 227 19.14 -17.13 -21.09
N VAL A 228 18.75 -16.50 -19.97
CA VAL A 228 17.34 -16.27 -19.61
C VAL A 228 16.64 -15.36 -20.62
N PRO A 229 17.13 -14.14 -20.94
CA PRO A 229 16.46 -13.27 -21.89
C PRO A 229 16.53 -13.79 -23.33
N GLN A 230 17.58 -14.55 -23.71
CA GLN A 230 17.64 -15.22 -25.00
C GLN A 230 16.50 -16.24 -25.15
N ARG A 231 16.31 -17.08 -24.13
CA ARG A 231 15.24 -18.08 -24.11
C ARG A 231 13.85 -17.43 -24.07
N LEU A 232 13.65 -16.44 -23.21
CA LEU A 232 12.37 -15.73 -23.11
C LEU A 232 11.98 -15.07 -24.45
N ARG A 233 12.94 -14.47 -25.17
CA ARG A 233 12.68 -13.89 -26.50
C ARG A 233 12.31 -14.98 -27.51
N ALA A 234 13.05 -16.08 -27.56
CA ALA A 234 12.73 -17.19 -28.45
C ALA A 234 11.34 -17.79 -28.16
N GLU A 235 10.97 -17.97 -26.89
CA GLU A 235 9.63 -18.46 -26.49
C GLU A 235 8.52 -17.46 -26.84
N LEU A 236 8.76 -16.15 -26.71
CA LEU A 236 7.81 -15.11 -27.13
C LEU A 236 7.63 -15.06 -28.65
N ASP A 237 8.71 -15.22 -29.42
CA ASP A 237 8.65 -15.25 -30.89
C ASP A 237 7.85 -16.48 -31.39
N ASP A 238 8.00 -17.64 -30.74
CA ASP A 238 7.23 -18.85 -31.03
C ASP A 238 5.75 -18.71 -30.63
N ALA A 239 5.48 -18.13 -29.45
CA ALA A 239 4.12 -17.92 -28.97
C ALA A 239 3.35 -16.91 -29.84
N THR A 240 3.97 -15.79 -30.22
CA THR A 240 3.33 -14.78 -31.09
C THR A 240 3.02 -15.36 -32.47
N TRP A 241 3.90 -16.19 -33.02
CA TRP A 241 3.67 -16.91 -34.27
C TRP A 241 2.44 -17.84 -34.19
N SER A 242 2.28 -18.58 -33.09
CA SER A 242 1.16 -19.51 -32.90
C SER A 242 -0.20 -18.81 -32.80
N SER A 243 -0.28 -17.65 -32.14
CA SER A 243 -1.54 -16.90 -31.99
C SER A 243 -2.07 -16.29 -33.28
N THR A 244 -1.21 -15.99 -34.26
CA THR A 244 -1.63 -15.54 -35.61
C THR A 244 -2.19 -16.65 -36.49
N CYS A 245 -1.94 -17.93 -36.16
CA CYS A 245 -2.34 -19.07 -37.00
C CYS A 245 -3.68 -19.70 -36.57
N THR A 246 -4.23 -19.30 -35.42
CA THR A 246 -5.53 -19.79 -34.88
C THR A 246 -6.72 -18.85 -35.12
N GLN A 247 -6.59 -17.89 -36.04
CA GLN A 247 -7.71 -17.09 -36.54
C GLN A 247 -8.07 -17.51 -37.96
N ASP A 248 -8.58 -18.74 -38.13
CA ASP A 248 -9.32 -19.20 -39.33
C ASP A 248 -10.41 -20.18 -38.91
#